data_AF-A0A661GMZ6-F1
#
_entry.id   AF-A0A661GMZ6-F1
#
_cell.length_a   1.000
_cell.length_b   1.000
_cell.length_c   1.000
_cell.angle_alpha   90.00
_cell.angle_beta   90.00
_cell.angle_gamma   90.00
#
_symmetry.space_group_name_H-M   'P 1'
#
loop_
_entity.id
_entity.type
_entity.pdbx_description
1 polymer ?
#
loop_
_entity_poly.entity_id
_entity_poly.type
_entity_poly.pdbx_seq_one_letter_code
_entity_poly.pdbx_strand_id
1 'polypeptide(L)' 'MSASGSDDGHVLTKRGERRVFLFITVFLFPILSIILVGGYGLSIWLLQLLFGPPGTS' A
#
# COMPACT_ATOMS: atom_id res chain seq x y z
N MET A 1 -1.73 -48.99 9.47
CA MET A 1 -1.67 -47.53 9.72
C MET A 1 -0.31 -47.03 9.25
N SER A 2 -0.27 -46.18 8.22
CA SER A 2 0.95 -45.50 7.77
C SER A 2 0.80 -44.03 8.14
N ALA A 3 1.71 -43.55 8.98
CA ALA A 3 1.75 -42.17 9.42
C ALA A 3 2.18 -41.27 8.25
N SER A 4 1.21 -40.65 7.57
CA SER A 4 1.47 -39.53 6.66
C SER A 4 1.57 -38.26 7.49
N GLY A 5 2.69 -38.11 8.19
CA GLY A 5 3.11 -36.83 8.75
C GLY A 5 3.68 -35.96 7.64
N SER A 6 2.80 -35.31 6.89
CA SER A 6 3.16 -34.20 6.01
C SER A 6 3.34 -32.97 6.91
N ASP A 7 4.45 -32.93 7.65
CA ASP A 7 4.93 -31.72 8.30
C ASP A 7 5.93 -31.07 7.35
N ASP A 8 5.42 -30.44 6.30
CA ASP A 8 6.10 -29.40 5.56
C ASP A 8 6.18 -28.16 6.46
N GLY A 9 7.05 -28.26 7.46
CA GLY A 9 7.50 -27.14 8.27
C GLY A 9 8.14 -26.12 7.35
N HIS A 10 7.33 -25.16 6.90
CA HIS A 10 7.75 -24.01 6.15
C HIS A 10 8.85 -23.33 6.97
N VAL A 11 10.10 -23.53 6.56
CA VAL A 11 11.28 -22.91 7.15
C VAL A 11 11.20 -21.41 6.84
N LEU A 12 10.36 -20.70 7.60
CA LEU A 12 10.34 -19.25 7.69
C LEU A 12 11.69 -18.85 8.27
N THR A 13 12.67 -18.77 7.38
CA THR A 13 13.97 -18.21 7.69
C THR A 13 13.73 -16.83 8.29
N LYS A 14 14.02 -16.66 9.59
CA LYS A 14 13.90 -15.38 10.33
C LYS A 14 14.60 -14.20 9.63
N ARG A 15 15.47 -14.49 8.66
CA ARG A 15 16.17 -13.51 7.82
C ARG A 15 15.34 -13.00 6.62
N GLY A 16 14.22 -13.62 6.31
CA GLY A 16 13.29 -13.21 5.25
C GLY A 16 12.31 -12.13 5.70
N GLU A 17 11.87 -12.17 6.97
CA GLU A 17 10.82 -11.30 7.52
C GLU A 17 11.18 -9.81 7.42
N ARG A 18 12.42 -9.44 7.77
CA ARG A 18 12.90 -8.05 7.68
C ARG A 18 12.95 -7.50 6.25
N ARG A 19 13.25 -8.35 5.25
CA ARG A 19 13.29 -7.94 3.85
C ARG A 19 11.89 -7.69 3.30
N VAL A 20 10.94 -8.55 3.65
CA VAL A 20 9.53 -8.37 3.29
C VAL A 20 8.97 -7.10 3.93
N PHE A 21 9.31 -6.83 5.20
CA PHE A 21 8.89 -5.61 5.87
C PHE A 21 9.44 -4.35 5.20
N LEU A 22 10.75 -4.30 4.92
CA LEU A 22 11.38 -3.19 4.20
C LEU A 22 10.81 -3.00 2.80
N PHE A 23 10.58 -4.09 2.06
CA PHE A 23 9.96 -4.04 0.74
C PHE A 23 8.58 -3.41 0.82
N ILE A 24 7.71 -3.93 1.69
CA ILE A 24 6.37 -3.36 1.88
C ILE A 24 6.49 -1.89 2.28
N THR A 25 7.31 -1.51 3.26
CA THR A 25 7.44 -0.10 3.63
C THR A 25 7.90 0.78 2.47
N VAL A 26 8.89 0.36 1.68
CA VAL A 26 9.43 1.15 0.57
C VAL A 26 8.48 1.23 -0.63
N PHE A 27 7.56 0.29 -0.81
CA PHE A 27 6.59 0.32 -1.92
C PHE A 27 5.19 0.79 -1.47
N LEU A 28 4.69 0.27 -0.35
CA LEU A 28 3.37 0.58 0.19
C LEU A 28 3.25 2.05 0.57
N PHE A 29 4.21 2.61 1.32
CA PHE A 29 4.14 4.03 1.72
C PHE A 29 4.10 4.98 0.51
N PRO A 30 4.97 4.87 -0.50
CA PRO A 30 4.88 5.75 -1.65
C PRO A 30 3.62 5.52 -2.50
N ILE A 31 3.17 4.27 -2.69
CA ILE A 31 1.89 4.01 -3.38
C ILE A 31 0.74 4.68 -2.61
N LEU A 32 0.70 4.51 -1.29
CA LEU A 32 -0.29 5.13 -0.42
C LEU A 32 -0.22 6.65 -0.51
N SER A 33 0.99 7.24 -0.54
CA SER A 33 1.20 8.68 -0.73
C SER A 33 0.65 9.17 -2.06
N ILE A 34 0.85 8.43 -3.15
CA ILE A 34 0.35 8.81 -4.48
C ILE A 34 -1.19 8.77 -4.51
N ILE A 35 -1.79 7.74 -3.90
CA ILE A 35 -3.25 7.61 -3.82
C ILE A 35 -3.84 8.76 -2.99
N LEU A 36 -3.26 9.08 -1.84
CA LEU A 36 -3.73 10.16 -0.98
C LEU A 36 -3.54 11.53 -1.64
N VAL A 37 -2.32 11.86 -2.07
CA VAL A 37 -2.03 13.19 -2.64
C VAL A 37 -2.71 13.36 -4.01
N GLY A 38 -2.62 12.35 -4.87
CA GLY A 38 -3.26 12.36 -6.18
C GLY A 38 -4.78 12.34 -6.07
N GLY A 39 -5.33 11.47 -5.22
CA GLY A 39 -6.77 11.42 -4.95
C GLY A 39 -7.29 12.70 -4.31
N TYR A 40 -6.53 13.31 -3.40
CA TYR A 40 -6.90 14.57 -2.77
C TYR A 40 -6.83 15.73 -3.77
N GLY A 41 -5.75 15.84 -4.55
CA GLY A 41 -5.63 16.86 -5.61
C GLY A 41 -6.73 16.74 -6.67
N LEU A 42 -7.06 15.51 -7.09
CA LEU A 42 -8.18 15.23 -7.99
C LEU A 42 -9.53 15.57 -7.34
N SER A 43 -9.71 15.23 -6.06
CA SER A 43 -10.95 15.54 -5.32
C SER A 43 -11.15 17.03 -5.22
N ILE A 44 -10.10 17.78 -4.86
CA ILE A 44 -10.13 19.24 -4.88
C ILE A 44 -10.48 19.72 -6.27
N TRP A 45 -9.77 19.29 -7.32
CA TRP A 45 -10.06 19.68 -8.71
C TRP A 45 -11.51 19.40 -9.13
N LEU A 46 -12.08 18.24 -8.77
CA LEU A 46 -13.49 17.93 -8.99
C LEU A 46 -14.41 18.86 -8.20
N LEU A 47 -14.07 19.19 -6.96
CA LEU A 47 -14.81 20.17 -6.17
C LEU A 47 -14.73 21.57 -6.82
N GLN A 48 -13.63 21.94 -7.48
CA GLN A 48 -13.53 23.19 -8.26
C GLN A 48 -14.50 23.19 -9.44
N LEU A 49 -14.67 22.06 -10.13
CA LEU A 49 -15.65 21.95 -11.22
C LEU A 49 -17.10 22.09 -10.74
N LEU A 50 -17.40 21.63 -9.51
CA LEU A 50 -18.76 21.67 -8.95
C LEU A 50 -19.10 23.01 -8.29
N PHE A 51 -18.16 23.61 -7.57
CA PHE A 51 -18.39 24.83 -6.76
C PHE A 51 -17.81 26.10 -7.39
N GLY A 52 -17.24 26.00 -8.59
CA GLY A 52 -16.56 27.08 -9.26
C GLY A 52 -15.09 27.22 -8.84
N PRO A 53 -14.24 27.82 -9.69
CA PRO A 53 -12.80 27.86 -9.48
C PRO A 53 -12.43 28.60 -8.19
N PRO A 54 -11.65 27.99 -7.28
CA PRO A 54 -11.09 28.67 -6.12
C PRO A 54 -9.93 29.54 -6.62
N GLY A 55 -10.20 30.82 -6.80
CA GLY A 55 -9.20 31.78 -7.28
C GLY A 55 -9.77 32.81 -8.24
N THR A 56 -10.75 33.60 -7.80
CA THR A 56 -10.95 34.94 -8.37
C THR A 56 -11.06 35.93 -7.22
N SER A 57 -10.06 36.81 -7.16
CA SER A 57 -10.06 38.07 -6.39
C SER A 57 -10.67 39.18 -7.22
#